data_AF-A0AAP8N841-F1
#
_entry.id   AF-A0AAP8N841-F1
#
_cell.length_a   1.000
_cell.length_b   1.000
_cell.length_c   1.000
_cell.angle_alpha   90.00
_cell.angle_beta   90.00
_cell.angle_gamma   90.00
#
_symmetry.space_group_name_H-M   'P 1'
#
loop_
_entity.id
_entity.type
_entity.pdbx_description
1 polymer ?
#
loop_
_entity_poly.entity_id
_entity_poly.type
_entity_poly.pdbx_seq_one_letter_code
_entity_poly.pdbx_strand_id
1 'polypeptide(L)'
;VRNSKGEMVPFSSFASSAWSYGSPLLERYNGNASLEVVGDPAPGVSAGVAMDAVEAIIKQLPEGIGYEWTGQSYQLRLSGSQAPLLYG
;
A
#
# COMPACT_ATOMS: atom_id res chain seq x y z
N VAL A 1 -22.70 -20.26 26.37
CA VAL A 1 -23.83 -19.37 26.02
C VAL A 1 -25.11 -19.99 26.56
N ARG A 2 -26.04 -19.20 27.10
CA ARG A 2 -27.29 -19.73 27.66
C ARG A 2 -28.30 -19.94 26.53
N ASN A 3 -28.89 -21.13 26.43
CA ASN A 3 -29.90 -21.44 25.38
C ASN A 3 -31.30 -20.93 25.78
N SER A 4 -32.27 -21.05 24.87
CA SER A 4 -33.67 -20.66 25.09
C SER A 4 -34.39 -21.44 26.20
N LYS A 5 -33.82 -22.56 26.65
CA LYS A 5 -34.31 -23.37 27.78
C LYS A 5 -33.62 -23.00 29.11
N GLY A 6 -32.77 -21.96 29.10
CA GLY A 6 -32.05 -21.51 30.29
C GLY A 6 -30.81 -22.34 30.64
N GLU A 7 -30.45 -23.34 29.84
CA GLU A 7 -29.31 -24.21 30.08
C GLU A 7 -28.01 -23.56 29.57
N MET A 8 -26.90 -23.87 30.24
CA MET A 8 -25.57 -23.43 29.82
C MET A 8 -25.03 -24.37 28.75
N VAL A 9 -24.85 -23.85 27.54
CA VAL A 9 -24.34 -24.60 26.40
C VAL A 9 -22.88 -24.21 26.13
N PRO A 10 -21.94 -25.16 26.04
CA PRO A 10 -20.54 -24.88 25.76
C PRO A 10 -20.36 -24.33 24.34
N PHE A 11 -19.43 -23.39 24.17
CA PHE A 11 -19.21 -22.68 22.88
C PHE A 11 -18.79 -23.63 21.76
N SER A 12 -18.10 -24.73 22.10
CA SER A 12 -17.69 -25.78 21.18
C SER A 12 -18.84 -26.55 20.52
N SER A 13 -20.07 -26.44 21.03
CA SER A 13 -21.23 -27.15 20.47
C SER A 13 -21.86 -26.46 19.26
N PHE A 14 -21.50 -25.21 18.98
CA PHE A 14 -22.05 -24.41 17.87
C PHE A 14 -21.02 -23.50 17.18
N ALA A 15 -19.75 -23.54 17.57
CA ALA A 15 -18.68 -22.76 16.96
C ALA A 15 -17.41 -23.59 16.79
N SER A 16 -16.71 -23.35 15.67
CA SER A 16 -15.39 -23.92 15.36
C SER A 16 -14.35 -22.80 15.26
N SER A 17 -13.15 -23.01 15.79
CA SER A 17 -12.02 -22.09 15.65
C SER A 17 -10.98 -22.64 14.66
N ALA A 18 -10.37 -21.75 13.89
CA ALA A 18 -9.26 -22.07 13.01
C ALA A 18 -8.24 -20.92 13.04
N TRP A 19 -6.96 -21.26 12.98
CA TRP A 19 -5.91 -20.28 12.79
C TRP A 19 -5.93 -19.79 11.35
N SER A 20 -5.96 -18.47 11.16
CA SER A 20 -5.87 -17.85 9.83
C SER A 20 -4.91 -16.67 9.87
N TYR A 21 -4.32 -16.37 8.71
CA TYR A 21 -3.52 -15.18 8.52
C TYR A 21 -4.43 -14.04 8.04
N GLY A 22 -4.42 -12.92 8.75
CA GLY A 22 -5.08 -11.68 8.36
C GLY A 22 -4.16 -10.50 8.63
N SER A 23 -4.23 -9.45 7.82
CA SER A 23 -3.39 -8.26 8.02
C SER A 23 -3.80 -7.54 9.31
N PRO A 24 -2.89 -7.30 10.27
CA PRO A 24 -3.20 -6.56 11.49
C PRO A 24 -3.46 -5.07 11.22
N LEU A 25 -3.04 -4.56 10.05
CA LEU A 25 -3.28 -3.20 9.59
C LEU A 25 -3.74 -3.24 8.13
N LEU A 26 -4.94 -2.70 7.86
CA LEU A 26 -5.42 -2.47 6.51
C LEU A 26 -5.07 -1.03 6.13
N GLU A 27 -3.90 -0.85 5.53
CA GLU A 27 -3.53 0.44 4.95
C GLU A 27 -4.40 0.72 3.71
N ARG A 28 -5.05 1.87 3.73
CA ARG A 28 -5.94 2.32 2.66
C ARG A 28 -5.55 3.73 2.25
N TYR A 29 -5.26 3.91 0.97
CA TYR A 29 -5.00 5.19 0.34
C TYR A 29 -6.14 5.49 -0.62
N ASN A 30 -6.79 6.65 -0.46
CA ASN A 30 -7.96 7.07 -1.25
C ASN A 30 -9.11 6.03 -1.34
N GLY A 31 -9.28 5.20 -0.30
CA GLY A 31 -10.37 4.21 -0.22
C GLY A 31 -10.05 2.84 -0.84
N ASN A 32 -8.90 2.70 -1.52
CA ASN A 32 -8.40 1.43 -2.05
C ASN A 32 -7.37 0.81 -1.09
N ALA A 33 -7.26 -0.52 -1.09
CA ALA A 33 -6.18 -1.20 -0.37
C ALA A 33 -4.85 -0.82 -1.03
N SER A 34 -3.95 -0.23 -0.25
CA SER A 34 -2.67 0.29 -0.73
C SER A 34 -1.57 -0.11 0.23
N LEU A 35 -0.34 -0.23 -0.28
CA LEU A 35 0.83 -0.42 0.55
C LEU A 35 1.73 0.81 0.38
N GLU A 36 2.17 1.40 1.48
CA GLU A 36 3.18 2.45 1.42
C GLU A 36 4.57 1.83 1.18
N VAL A 37 5.28 2.34 0.16
CA VAL A 37 6.65 1.95 -0.15
C VAL A 37 7.54 3.19 -0.05
N VAL A 38 8.48 3.16 0.90
CA VAL A 38 9.45 4.24 1.12
C VAL A 38 10.83 3.74 0.73
N GLY A 39 11.58 4.55 -0.01
CA GLY A 39 12.94 4.23 -0.42
C GLY A 39 13.70 5.48 -0.85
N ASP A 40 15.01 5.43 -0.68
CA ASP A 40 15.94 6.47 -1.09
C ASP A 40 16.69 6.06 -2.37
N PRO A 41 17.09 7.02 -3.22
CA PRO A 41 17.91 6.73 -4.39
C PRO A 41 19.27 6.15 -3.96
N ALA A 42 19.82 5.27 -4.80
CA ALA A 42 21.16 4.75 -4.59
C ALA A 42 22.21 5.88 -4.60
N PRO A 43 23.34 5.75 -3.87
CA PRO A 43 24.38 6.77 -3.86
C PRO A 43 24.85 7.15 -5.27
N GLY A 44 24.85 8.44 -5.58
CA GLY A 44 25.23 8.97 -6.90
C GLY A 44 24.12 8.96 -7.96
N VAL A 45 22.92 8.50 -7.62
CA VAL A 45 21.75 8.51 -8.51
C VAL A 45 20.78 9.61 -8.09
N SER A 46 20.19 10.31 -9.05
CA SER A 46 19.20 11.35 -8.74
C SER A 46 17.86 10.72 -8.32
N ALA A 47 17.09 11.42 -7.48
CA ALA A 47 15.77 10.97 -7.07
C ALA A 47 14.82 10.76 -8.27
N GLY A 48 14.94 11.57 -9.33
CA GLY A 48 14.16 11.38 -10.57
C GLY A 48 14.44 10.06 -11.27
N VAL A 49 15.72 9.69 -11.40
CA VAL A 49 16.11 8.39 -12.00
C VAL A 49 15.62 7.22 -11.15
N ALA A 50 15.62 7.35 -9.82
CA ALA A 50 15.04 6.35 -8.95
C ALA A 50 13.51 6.23 -9.12
N MET A 51 12.79 7.35 -9.29
CA MET A 51 11.35 7.33 -9.58
C MET A 51 11.04 6.67 -10.93
N ASP A 52 11.82 6.94 -11.96
CA ASP A 52 11.67 6.31 -13.28
C ASP A 52 11.88 4.79 -13.21
N ALA A 53 12.87 4.35 -12.43
CA ALA A 53 13.12 2.93 -12.20
C ALA A 53 11.96 2.24 -11.47
N VAL A 54 11.39 2.90 -10.45
CA VAL A 54 10.21 2.40 -9.74
C VAL A 54 9.01 2.30 -10.68
N GLU A 55 8.78 3.29 -11.54
CA GLU A 55 7.73 3.24 -12.56
C GLU A 55 7.93 2.07 -13.54
N ALA A 56 9.18 1.80 -13.95
CA ALA A 56 9.50 0.67 -14.81
C ALA A 56 9.22 -0.69 -14.13
N ILE A 57 9.42 -0.80 -12.82
CA ILE A 57 9.09 -2.00 -12.03
C ILE A 57 7.58 -2.16 -11.93
N ILE A 58 6.84 -1.06 -11.66
CA ILE A 58 5.38 -1.10 -11.52
C ILE A 58 4.71 -1.55 -12.84
N LYS A 59 5.27 -1.17 -13.99
CA LYS A 59 4.80 -1.66 -15.31
C LYS A 59 4.91 -3.18 -15.50
N GLN A 60 5.70 -3.87 -14.68
CA GLN A 60 5.84 -5.34 -14.73
C GLN A 60 4.87 -6.06 -13.79
N LEU A 61 4.14 -5.31 -12.96
CA LEU A 61 3.18 -5.89 -12.02
C LEU A 61 1.91 -6.37 -12.76
N PRO A 62 1.17 -7.33 -12.17
CA PRO A 62 -0.11 -7.78 -12.71
C PRO A 62 -1.08 -6.62 -12.93
N GLU A 63 -1.89 -6.73 -14.00
CA GLU A 63 -2.94 -5.74 -14.28
C GLU A 63 -3.87 -5.55 -13.08
N GLY A 64 -4.22 -4.29 -12.79
CA GLY A 64 -5.06 -3.92 -11.64
C GLY A 64 -4.30 -3.29 -10.47
N ILE A 65 -2.96 -3.28 -10.50
CA ILE A 65 -2.14 -2.55 -9.52
C ILE A 65 -1.87 -1.14 -10.05
N GLY A 66 -2.52 -0.15 -9.43
CA GLY A 66 -2.22 1.27 -9.64
C GLY A 66 -1.12 1.76 -8.71
N TYR A 67 -0.52 2.91 -9.04
CA TYR A 67 0.44 3.59 -8.18
C TYR A 67 0.15 5.09 -8.13
N GLU A 68 0.49 5.70 -7.00
CA GLU A 68 0.40 7.14 -6.84
C GLU A 68 1.60 7.62 -6.03
N TRP A 69 2.23 8.71 -6.50
CA TRP A 69 3.32 9.35 -5.77
C TRP A 69 2.74 10.31 -4.73
N THR A 70 3.14 10.16 -3.47
CA THR A 70 2.72 11.01 -2.35
C THR A 70 3.89 11.82 -1.78
N GLY A 71 3.61 12.84 -0.97
CA GLY A 71 4.59 13.58 -0.19
C GLY A 71 5.70 14.26 -1.02
N GLN A 72 6.96 14.01 -0.65
CA GLN A 72 8.13 14.63 -1.28
C GLN A 72 8.32 14.17 -2.73
N SER A 73 8.00 12.92 -3.06
CA SER A 73 8.07 12.43 -4.45
C SER A 73 7.06 13.13 -5.36
N TYR A 74 5.87 13.48 -4.84
CA TYR A 74 4.90 14.29 -5.57
C TYR A 74 5.43 15.70 -5.88
N GLN A 75 6.04 16.36 -4.89
CA GLN A 75 6.65 17.68 -5.06
C GLN A 75 7.84 17.63 -6.03
N LEU A 76 8.68 16.59 -5.96
CA LEU A 76 9.78 16.40 -6.90
C LEU A 76 9.29 16.19 -8.34
N ARG A 77 8.17 15.49 -8.56
CA ARG A 77 7.58 15.36 -9.89
C ARG A 77 7.08 16.70 -10.42
N LEU A 78 6.42 17.51 -9.58
CA LEU A 78 5.98 18.85 -9.95
C LEU A 78 7.17 19.79 -10.23
N SER A 79 8.18 19.81 -9.35
CA SER A 79 9.37 20.64 -9.51
C SER A 79 10.24 20.20 -10.70
N GLY A 80 10.34 18.89 -10.96
CA GLY A 80 11.02 18.33 -12.14
C GLY A 80 10.35 18.73 -13.45
N SER A 81 9.02 18.89 -13.46
CA SER A 81 8.27 19.41 -14.62
C SER A 81 8.45 20.92 -14.87
N GLN A 82 8.93 21.69 -13.89
CA GLN A 82 9.27 23.11 -14.05
C GLN A 82 10.72 23.35 -14.48
N ALA A 83 11.60 22.36 -14.35
CA ALA A 83 13.01 22.49 -14.72
C ALA A 83 13.27 22.78 -16.22
N PRO A 84 12.49 22.25 -17.20
CA PRO A 84 12.72 22.57 -18.61
C PRO A 84 12.39 24.04 -18.96
N LEU A 85 11.56 24.71 -18.15
CA LEU A 85 11.11 26.08 -18.38
C LEU A 85 12.08 27.16 -17.86
N LEU A 86 13.07 26.75 -17.05
CA LEU A 86 14.11 27.65 -16.50
C LEU A 86 15.44 27.60 -17.27
N TYR A 87 15.57 26.67 -18.22
CA TYR A 87 16.73 26.53 -19.12
C TYR A 87 16.36 26.56 -20.61
N GLY A 88 15.21 27.15 -20.95
CA GLY A 88 14.77 27.42 -22.32
C GLY A 88 15.03 28.86 -22.73
#